data_AF-A0A838WBG2-F1
#
_entry.id   AF-A0A838WBG2-F1
#
_cell.length_a   1.000
_cell.length_b   1.000
_cell.length_c   1.000
_cell.angle_alpha   90.00
_cell.angle_beta   90.00
_cell.angle_gamma   90.00
#
_symmetry.space_group_name_H-M   'P 1'
#
loop_
_entity.id
_entity.type
_entity.pdbx_description
1 polymer ?
#
loop_
_entity_poly.entity_id
_entity_poly.type
_entity_poly.pdbx_seq_one_letter_code
_entity_poly.pdbx_strand_id
1 'polypeptide(L)' 'MSLPQFHATTILAVRKDGKVALGGDGQVTIGETVMKGRAQKVRKIRDGKVLAG' A
#
# COMPACT_ATOMS: atom_id res chain seq x y z
N MET A 1 -8.87 27.95 4.46
CA MET A 1 -7.60 27.18 4.50
C MET A 1 -7.92 25.75 4.15
N SER A 2 -7.21 25.11 3.22
CA SER A 2 -7.40 23.69 2.89
C SER A 2 -6.78 22.81 3.97
N LEU A 3 -7.47 21.73 4.35
CA LEU A 3 -6.92 20.73 5.26
C LEU A 3 -5.72 20.02 4.60
N PRO A 4 -4.69 19.60 5.38
CA PRO A 4 -3.56 18.89 4.82
C PRO A 4 -3.99 17.58 4.17
N GLN A 5 -3.47 17.33 2.96
CA GLN A 5 -3.78 16.12 2.19
C GLN A 5 -3.08 14.90 2.79
N PHE A 6 -3.85 13.82 2.99
CA PHE A 6 -3.30 12.52 3.37
C PHE A 6 -2.71 11.82 2.14
N HIS A 7 -1.41 11.50 2.19
CA HIS A 7 -0.77 10.64 1.21
C HIS A 7 -0.43 9.30 1.88
N ALA A 8 -1.14 8.26 1.45
CA ALA A 8 -1.19 7.02 2.22
C ALA A 8 -0.73 5.78 1.48
N THR A 9 -0.52 5.77 0.15
CA THR A 9 -0.32 4.49 -0.56
C THR A 9 0.47 4.62 -1.87
N THR A 10 1.61 3.91 -1.95
CA THR A 10 2.21 3.43 -3.20
C THR A 10 2.05 1.92 -3.27
N ILE A 11 1.38 1.40 -4.32
CA ILE A 11 1.30 -0.04 -4.62
C ILE A 11 1.93 -0.30 -5.98
N LEU A 12 2.76 -1.34 -6.07
CA LEU A 12 3.33 -1.85 -7.29
C LEU A 12 2.91 -3.31 -7.50
N ALA A 13 2.62 -3.66 -8.75
CA ALA A 13 2.29 -5.01 -9.15
C ALA A 13 3.22 -5.47 -10.28
N VAL A 14 3.69 -6.71 -10.19
CA VAL A 14 4.44 -7.38 -11.27
C VAL A 14 3.72 -8.68 -11.62
N ARG A 15 3.52 -8.91 -12.92
CA ARG A 15 3.02 -10.18 -13.46
C ARG A 15 4.06 -10.79 -14.37
N LYS A 16 4.44 -12.03 -14.11
CA LYS A 16 5.41 -12.79 -14.91
C LYS A 16 5.11 -14.28 -14.81
N ASP A 17 5.13 -14.99 -15.95
CA ASP A 17 4.99 -16.45 -16.04
C ASP A 17 3.77 -16.99 -15.26
N GLY A 18 2.62 -16.34 -15.41
CA GLY A 18 1.38 -16.70 -14.72
C GLY A 18 1.34 -16.40 -13.21
N LYS A 19 2.40 -15.81 -12.64
CA LYS A 19 2.49 -15.42 -11.23
C LYS A 19 2.34 -13.91 -11.07
N VAL A 20 1.81 -13.49 -9.92
CA VAL A 20 1.64 -12.08 -9.55
C VAL A 20 2.31 -11.81 -8.22
N ALA A 21 3.07 -10.72 -8.15
CA ALA A 21 3.59 -10.14 -6.92
C ALA A 21 2.97 -8.75 -6.72
N LEU A 22 2.56 -8.45 -5.49
CA LEU A 22 2.02 -7.16 -5.09
C LEU A 22 2.83 -6.65 -3.89
N GLY A 23 3.27 -5.40 -3.95
CA GLY A 23 4.05 -4.77 -2.88
C GLY A 23 3.64 -3.31 -2.72
N GLY A 24 3.88 -2.76 -1.54
CA GLY A 24 3.65 -1.35 -1.27
C GLY A 24 4.56 -0.85 -0.17
N ASP A 25 4.68 0.46 -0.06
CA ASP A 25 5.44 1.10 1.01
C ASP A 25 4.68 1.03 2.36
N GLY A 26 5.37 1.27 3.47
CA GLY A 26 4.79 1.27 4.81
C GLY A 26 4.44 2.66 5.36
N GLN A 27 4.71 3.73 4.61
CA GLN A 27 4.67 5.10 5.09
C GLN A 27 3.26 5.69 4.98
N VAL A 28 2.85 6.44 6.00
CA VAL A 28 1.67 7.30 5.97
C VAL A 28 2.10 8.72 6.33
N THR A 29 1.77 9.70 5.51
CA THR A 29 2.11 11.12 5.74
C THR A 29 0.87 12.01 5.83
N ILE A 30 1.01 13.07 6.62
CA ILE A 30 0.13 14.25 6.60
C ILE A 30 1.00 15.45 6.26
N GLY A 31 0.79 16.04 5.07
CA GLY A 31 1.74 17.00 4.53
C GLY A 31 3.15 16.40 4.48
N GLU A 32 4.14 17.11 5.04
CA GLU A 32 5.55 16.69 5.07
C GLU A 32 5.90 15.75 6.24
N THR A 33 4.97 15.46 7.15
CA THR A 33 5.26 14.66 8.36
C THR A 33 4.91 13.20 8.18
N VAL A 34 5.86 12.31 8.47
CA VAL A 34 5.63 10.86 8.57
C VAL A 34 4.92 10.53 9.87
N MET A 35 3.68 10.05 9.77
CA MET A 35 2.89 9.64 10.93
C MET A 35 3.10 8.17 11.33
N LYS A 36 3.34 7.29 10.35
CA LYS A 36 3.50 5.85 10.58
C LYS A 36 4.41 5.24 9.53
N GLY A 37 5.46 4.54 9.96
CA GLY A 37 6.40 3.88 9.05
C GLY A 37 6.05 2.44 8.65
N ARG A 38 5.06 1.81 9.31
CA ARG A 38 4.71 0.39 9.10
C ARG A 38 3.21 0.16 8.93
N ALA A 39 2.65 0.68 7.83
CA ALA A 39 1.32 0.34 7.36
C ALA A 39 1.35 -0.98 6.56
N GLN A 40 0.35 -1.85 6.78
CA GLN A 40 0.11 -3.00 5.91
C GLN A 40 -0.93 -2.61 4.85
N LYS A 41 -0.47 -2.36 3.63
CA LYS A 41 -1.32 -1.90 2.51
C LYS A 41 -1.76 -3.04 1.60
N VAL A 42 -0.96 -4.11 1.54
CA VAL A 42 -1.31 -5.36 0.87
C VAL A 42 -1.85 -6.37 1.87
N ARG A 43 -3.02 -6.93 1.58
CA ARG A 43 -3.68 -7.99 2.36
C ARG A 43 -4.03 -9.18 1.50
N LYS A 44 -3.96 -10.36 2.11
CA LYS A 44 -4.44 -11.63 1.55
C LYS A 44 -5.90 -11.80 1.92
N ILE A 45 -6.75 -12.11 0.94
CA ILE A 45 -8.16 -12.48 1.15
C ILE A 45 -8.44 -13.84 0.48
N ARG A 46 -9.61 -14.43 0.78
CA ARG A 46 -10.02 -15.75 0.26
C ARG A 46 -8.93 -16.81 0.47
N ASP A 47 -8.54 -17.00 1.72
CA ASP A 47 -7.51 -17.97 2.14
C ASP A 47 -6.17 -17.82 1.40
N GLY A 48 -5.79 -16.58 1.08
CA GLY A 48 -4.55 -16.28 0.38
C GLY A 48 -4.57 -16.47 -1.13
N LYS A 49 -5.74 -16.81 -1.71
CA LYS A 49 -5.91 -16.92 -3.17
C LYS A 49 -5.98 -15.57 -3.88
N VAL A 50 -6.24 -14.48 -3.15
CA VAL A 50 -6.36 -13.14 -3.71
C VAL A 50 -5.51 -12.15 -2.90
N LEU A 51 -4.74 -11.32 -3.60
CA LEU A 51 -4.04 -10.16 -3.03
C LEU A 51 -4.86 -8.90 -3.31
N ALA A 52 -5.09 -8.09 -2.29
CA ALA A 52 -5.74 -6.78 -2.40
C ALA A 52 -4.85 -5.73 -1.75
N GLY A 53 -4.65 -4.60 -2.40
CA GLY A 53 -3.83 -3.50 -1.92
C GLY A 53 -4.01 -2.27 -2.78
#